data_AF-A0A4Y2NUH3-F1
#
_entry.id   AF-A0A4Y2NUH3-F1
#
_cell.length_a   1.000
_cell.length_b   1.000
_cell.length_c   1.000
_cell.angle_alpha   90.00
_cell.angle_beta   90.00
_cell.angle_gamma   90.00
#
_symmetry.space_group_name_H-M   'P 1'
#
loop_
_entity.id
_entity.type
_entity.pdbx_description
1 polymer ?
#
loop_
_entity_poly.entity_id
_entity_poly.type
_entity_poly.pdbx_seq_one_letter_code
_entity_poly.pdbx_strand_id
1 'polypeptide(L)'
;MMFFSLLSYDIFTKLSDGVEEYRKSLKALIHNGCADVRCVQGYLTNFRRILDCIQVVEEGFSWIMLFLLISNISTFFLMLSAIADGWANYLQAMVLMNIIGSFAASAFEFLAVMSSAIKLSKEDEALKRLAICFSEKSFLTSSSVREDKVSMLKLHCFSVLAGTIRRYNLELTGGKMFILKESLITSVIGCMLTYGVLIFQFGRN
;
A
#
# COMPACT_ATOMS: atom_id res chain seq x y z
N MET A 1 -5.75 20.37 -2.67
CA MET A 1 -5.33 19.01 -2.28
C MET A 1 -6.23 17.92 -2.85
N MET A 2 -7.56 18.07 -2.78
CA MET A 2 -8.54 17.09 -3.27
C MET A 2 -8.25 16.45 -4.65
N PHE A 3 -7.78 17.22 -5.65
CA PHE A 3 -7.40 16.68 -6.97
C PHE A 3 -6.21 15.71 -6.91
N PHE A 4 -5.16 16.06 -6.16
CA PHE A 4 -4.00 15.19 -5.99
C PHE A 4 -4.35 13.95 -5.17
N SER A 5 -5.25 14.07 -4.20
CA SER A 5 -5.73 12.95 -3.38
C SER A 5 -6.58 11.97 -4.19
N LEU A 6 -7.48 12.45 -5.04
CA LEU A 6 -8.26 11.62 -5.97
C LEU A 6 -7.36 10.91 -6.99
N LEU A 7 -6.36 11.61 -7.51
CA LEU A 7 -5.37 11.02 -8.42
C LEU A 7 -4.53 9.96 -7.70
N SER A 8 -4.09 10.22 -6.47
CA SER A 8 -3.35 9.27 -5.64
C SER A 8 -4.20 8.02 -5.39
N TYR A 9 -5.48 8.20 -5.04
CA TYR A 9 -6.41 7.10 -4.82
C TYR A 9 -6.60 6.23 -6.08
N ASP A 10 -6.88 6.85 -7.23
CA ASP A 10 -7.08 6.13 -8.50
C ASP A 10 -5.82 5.37 -8.91
N ILE A 11 -4.64 6.00 -8.81
CA ILE A 11 -3.36 5.36 -9.13
C ILE A 11 -3.06 4.20 -8.18
N PHE A 12 -3.23 4.37 -6.87
CA PHE A 12 -2.95 3.32 -5.89
C PHE A 12 -3.93 2.15 -6.04
N THR A 13 -5.19 2.44 -6.36
CA THR A 13 -6.21 1.42 -6.63
C THR A 13 -5.86 0.63 -7.88
N LYS A 14 -5.59 1.30 -9.01
CA LYS A 14 -5.17 0.65 -10.27
C LYS A 14 -3.89 -0.18 -10.10
N LEU A 15 -2.94 0.33 -9.31
CA LEU A 15 -1.71 -0.39 -9.00
C LEU A 15 -2.00 -1.67 -8.22
N SER A 16 -2.80 -1.56 -7.16
CA SER A 16 -3.20 -2.71 -6.35
C SER A 16 -3.99 -3.75 -7.15
N ASP A 17 -4.92 -3.31 -7.99
CA ASP A 17 -5.70 -4.17 -8.88
C ASP A 17 -4.82 -4.86 -9.93
N GLY A 18 -3.83 -4.16 -10.47
CA GLY A 18 -2.85 -4.73 -11.41
C GLY A 18 -1.98 -5.81 -10.76
N VAL A 19 -1.57 -5.62 -9.51
CA VAL A 19 -0.86 -6.67 -8.74
C VAL A 19 -1.77 -7.86 -8.45
N GLU A 20 -3.03 -7.60 -8.11
CA GLU A 20 -4.04 -8.65 -7.88
C GLU A 20 -4.29 -9.49 -9.15
N GLU A 21 -4.42 -8.83 -10.31
CA GLU A 21 -4.59 -9.49 -11.60
C GLU A 21 -3.36 -10.33 -11.97
N TYR A 22 -2.16 -9.77 -11.79
CA TYR A 22 -0.92 -10.51 -11.96
C TYR A 22 -0.87 -11.75 -11.07
N ARG A 23 -1.27 -11.63 -9.80
CA ARG A 23 -1.37 -12.75 -8.86
C ARG A 23 -2.34 -13.82 -9.35
N LYS A 24 -3.54 -13.44 -9.82
CA LYS A 24 -4.55 -14.36 -10.35
C LYS A 24 -4.03 -15.11 -11.58
N SER A 25 -3.41 -14.41 -12.53
CA SER A 25 -2.82 -15.02 -13.73
C SER A 25 -1.67 -15.97 -13.38
N LEU A 26 -0.82 -15.58 -12.43
CA LEU A 26 0.27 -16.42 -11.94
C LEU A 26 -0.27 -17.69 -11.25
N LYS A 27 -1.33 -17.58 -10.45
CA LYS A 27 -2.00 -18.72 -9.81
C LYS A 27 -2.64 -19.65 -10.83
N ALA A 28 -3.27 -19.12 -11.88
CA ALA A 28 -3.83 -19.91 -12.97
C ALA A 28 -2.74 -20.70 -13.71
N LEU A 29 -1.58 -20.08 -13.96
CA LEU A 29 -0.44 -20.77 -14.56
C LEU A 29 0.08 -21.94 -13.70
N ILE A 30 0.12 -21.77 -12.37
CA ILE A 30 0.51 -22.85 -11.44
C ILE A 30 -0.49 -24.01 -11.48
N HIS A 31 -1.78 -23.71 -11.61
CA HIS A 31 -2.83 -24.73 -11.59
C HIS A 31 -2.88 -25.52 -12.90
N ASN A 32 -2.72 -24.84 -14.04
CA ASN A 32 -2.86 -25.44 -15.36
C ASN A 32 -1.63 -26.25 -15.81
N GLY A 33 -0.48 -26.13 -15.13
CA GLY A 33 0.70 -26.99 -15.34
C GLY A 33 1.45 -26.83 -16.67
N CYS A 34 0.87 -26.16 -17.67
CA CYS A 34 1.44 -25.95 -19.00
C CYS A 34 2.18 -24.61 -19.11
N ALA A 35 3.29 -24.44 -18.38
CA ALA A 35 4.15 -23.28 -18.56
C ALA A 35 5.30 -23.58 -19.53
N ASP A 36 5.36 -22.81 -20.61
CA ASP A 36 6.53 -22.75 -21.48
C ASP A 36 7.55 -21.69 -20.95
N VAL A 37 8.82 -21.84 -21.32
CA VAL A 37 9.90 -20.91 -20.92
C VAL A 37 9.56 -19.47 -21.34
N ARG A 38 9.03 -19.29 -22.56
CA ARG A 38 8.58 -17.98 -23.06
C ARG A 38 7.45 -17.39 -22.22
N CYS A 39 6.56 -18.24 -21.71
CA CYS A 39 5.47 -17.83 -20.84
C CYS A 39 6.02 -17.28 -19.52
N VAL A 40 6.91 -18.03 -18.84
CA VAL A 40 7.54 -17.62 -17.58
C VAL A 40 8.33 -16.32 -17.73
N GLN A 41 9.06 -16.16 -18.85
CA GLN A 41 9.77 -14.92 -19.16
C GLN A 41 8.82 -13.72 -19.35
N GLY A 42 7.65 -13.95 -19.93
CA GLY A 42 6.58 -12.95 -20.01
C GLY A 42 6.09 -12.49 -18.64
N TYR A 43 5.86 -13.43 -17.71
CA TYR A 43 5.50 -13.10 -16.33
C TYR A 43 6.58 -12.31 -15.61
N LEU A 44 7.85 -12.67 -15.79
CA LEU A 44 8.98 -11.94 -15.20
C LEU A 44 9.07 -10.50 -15.74
N THR A 45 8.83 -10.32 -17.04
CA THR A 45 8.81 -8.99 -17.67
C THR A 45 7.64 -8.15 -17.15
N ASN A 46 6.46 -8.76 -16.99
CA ASN A 46 5.29 -8.09 -16.42
C ASN A 46 5.51 -7.71 -14.95
N PHE A 47 6.14 -8.59 -14.15
CA PHE A 47 6.49 -8.27 -12.77
C PHE A 47 7.49 -7.11 -12.69
N ARG A 48 8.48 -7.09 -13.57
CA ARG A 48 9.42 -5.96 -13.65
C ARG A 48 8.71 -4.64 -13.98
N ARG A 49 7.76 -4.65 -14.91
CA ARG A 49 6.93 -3.46 -15.21
C ARG A 49 6.11 -3.00 -14.01
N ILE A 50 5.59 -3.94 -13.20
CA ILE A 50 4.90 -3.61 -11.95
C ILE A 50 5.86 -2.94 -10.97
N LEU A 51 7.09 -3.46 -10.81
CA LEU A 51 8.11 -2.85 -9.96
C LEU A 51 8.48 -1.44 -10.41
N ASP A 52 8.72 -1.25 -11.72
CA ASP A 52 9.04 0.05 -12.29
C ASP A 52 7.87 1.04 -12.06
N CYS A 53 6.63 0.58 -12.21
CA CYS A 53 5.44 1.38 -11.94
C CYS A 53 5.31 1.77 -10.46
N ILE A 54 5.51 0.82 -9.54
CA ILE A 54 5.52 1.10 -8.09
C ILE A 54 6.59 2.14 -7.75
N GLN A 55 7.79 2.02 -8.33
CA GLN A 55 8.86 2.98 -8.09
C GLN A 55 8.49 4.39 -8.56
N VAL A 56 7.89 4.52 -9.74
CA VAL A 56 7.41 5.82 -10.25
C VAL A 56 6.32 6.41 -9.35
N VAL A 57 5.38 5.59 -8.89
CA VAL A 57 4.33 6.01 -7.97
C VAL A 57 4.91 6.45 -6.63
N GLU A 58 5.85 5.69 -6.09
CA GLU A 58 6.56 5.99 -4.85
C GLU A 58 7.33 7.33 -4.93
N GLU A 59 8.04 7.56 -6.02
CA GLU A 59 8.76 8.82 -6.25
C GLU A 59 7.81 10.01 -6.43
N GLY A 60 6.68 9.83 -7.12
CA GLY A 60 5.71 10.89 -7.36
C GLY A 60 4.80 11.23 -6.16
N PHE A 61 4.46 10.24 -5.33
CA PHE A 61 3.39 10.36 -4.35
C PHE A 61 3.83 10.22 -2.89
N SER A 62 5.05 9.75 -2.58
CA SER A 62 5.46 9.57 -1.17
C SER A 62 5.45 10.90 -0.39
N TRP A 63 5.87 12.01 -1.00
CA TRP A 63 5.81 13.33 -0.36
C TRP A 63 4.37 13.81 -0.15
N ILE A 64 3.48 13.55 -1.12
CA ILE A 64 2.07 13.88 -1.01
C ILE A 64 1.46 13.16 0.19
N MET A 65 1.80 11.88 0.39
CA MET A 65 1.35 11.11 1.55
C MET A 65 1.88 11.65 2.88
N LEU A 66 3.13 12.11 2.92
CA LEU A 66 3.69 12.78 4.09
C LEU A 66 2.91 14.06 4.43
N PHE A 67 2.68 14.92 3.43
CA PHE A 67 1.92 16.16 3.64
C PHE A 67 0.47 15.90 4.05
N LEU A 68 -0.17 14.90 3.47
CA LEU A 68 -1.53 14.51 3.83
C LEU A 68 -1.60 14.06 5.30
N LEU A 69 -0.62 13.26 5.75
CA LEU A 69 -0.54 12.84 7.14
C LEU A 69 -0.35 14.03 8.10
N ILE A 70 0.63 14.90 7.81
CA ILE A 70 0.92 16.08 8.64
C ILE A 70 -0.28 17.04 8.67
N SER A 71 -0.93 17.26 7.52
CA SER A 71 -2.14 18.08 7.41
C SER A 71 -3.28 17.51 8.24
N ASN A 72 -3.50 16.20 8.20
CA ASN A 72 -4.53 15.53 8.98
C ASN A 72 -4.29 15.69 10.50
N ILE A 73 -3.05 15.48 10.95
CA ILE A 73 -2.66 15.68 12.36
C ILE A 73 -2.83 17.15 12.77
N SER A 74 -2.40 18.09 11.94
CA SER A 74 -2.47 19.53 12.24
C SER A 74 -3.92 20.02 12.32
N THR A 75 -4.77 19.63 11.37
CA THR A 75 -6.19 20.00 11.35
C THR A 75 -6.96 19.40 12.53
N PHE A 76 -6.61 18.18 12.96
CA PHE A 76 -7.15 17.59 14.18
C PHE A 76 -6.85 18.45 15.42
N PHE A 77 -5.60 18.86 15.63
CA PHE A 77 -5.25 19.67 16.79
C PHE A 77 -5.84 21.08 16.71
N LEU A 78 -5.88 21.70 15.52
CA LEU A 78 -6.57 22.97 15.33
C LEU A 78 -8.06 22.88 15.68
N MET A 79 -8.72 21.78 15.31
CA MET A 79 -10.10 21.51 15.69
C MET A 79 -10.26 21.45 17.21
N LEU A 80 -9.40 20.70 17.90
CA LEU A 80 -9.45 20.58 19.36
C LEU A 80 -9.18 21.91 20.07
N SER A 81 -8.18 22.67 19.63
CA SER A 81 -7.89 24.00 20.17
C SER A 81 -9.06 24.98 19.99
N ALA A 82 -9.69 24.99 18.82
CA ALA A 82 -10.86 25.83 18.56
C ALA A 82 -12.07 25.44 19.43
N ILE A 83 -12.26 24.14 19.71
CA ILE A 83 -13.31 23.67 20.63
C ILE A 83 -12.99 24.06 22.08
N ALA A 84 -11.72 23.98 22.49
CA ALA A 84 -11.29 24.30 23.85
C ALA A 84 -11.42 25.79 24.20
N ASP A 85 -11.27 26.70 23.22
CA ASP A 85 -11.32 28.15 23.41
C ASP A 85 -12.73 28.68 23.77
N GLY A 86 -13.79 27.90 23.53
CA GLY A 86 -15.09 28.04 24.21
C GLY A 86 -15.93 29.32 23.97
N TRP A 87 -15.46 30.33 23.24
CA TRP A 87 -16.16 31.62 23.08
C TRP A 87 -16.78 31.72 21.69
N ALA A 88 -18.11 31.76 21.61
CA ALA A 88 -18.88 31.64 20.38
C ALA A 88 -19.29 33.01 19.80
N ASN A 89 -18.42 33.64 19.02
CA ASN A 89 -18.84 34.64 18.03
C ASN A 89 -19.23 33.94 16.70
N TYR A 90 -20.17 34.52 15.93
CA TYR A 90 -20.61 33.95 14.64
C TYR A 90 -19.45 33.68 13.65
N LEU A 91 -18.43 34.55 13.64
CA LEU A 91 -17.22 34.37 12.85
C LEU A 91 -16.38 33.17 13.31
N GLN A 92 -16.31 32.91 14.63
CA GLN A 92 -15.66 31.73 15.22
C GLN A 92 -16.42 30.43 14.89
N ALA A 93 -17.75 30.46 14.82
CA ALA A 93 -18.56 29.29 14.45
C ALA A 93 -18.34 28.85 12.99
N MET A 94 -18.28 29.82 12.05
CA MET A 94 -17.97 29.50 10.65
C MET A 94 -16.54 28.97 10.48
N VAL A 95 -15.57 29.52 11.21
CA VAL A 95 -14.19 29.03 11.21
C VAL A 95 -14.11 27.60 11.77
N LEU A 96 -14.81 27.32 12.87
CA LEU A 96 -14.88 25.99 13.46
C LEU A 96 -15.49 24.96 12.47
N MET A 97 -16.59 25.31 11.81
CA MET A 97 -17.21 24.46 10.78
C MET A 97 -16.25 24.18 9.61
N ASN A 98 -15.48 25.18 9.18
CA ASN A 98 -14.49 25.01 8.12
C ASN A 98 -13.33 24.09 8.55
N ILE A 99 -12.87 24.22 9.80
CA ILE A 99 -11.82 23.35 10.36
C ILE A 99 -12.31 21.90 10.46
N ILE A 100 -13.52 21.68 10.98
CA ILE A 100 -14.13 20.34 11.07
C ILE A 100 -14.29 19.72 9.68
N GLY A 101 -14.81 20.49 8.72
CA GLY A 101 -14.95 20.04 7.32
C GLY A 101 -13.60 19.68 6.69
N SER A 102 -12.57 20.49 6.92
CA SER A 102 -11.21 20.24 6.41
C SER A 102 -10.58 19.00 7.03
N PHE A 103 -10.76 18.79 8.34
CA PHE A 103 -10.32 17.56 9.01
C PHE A 103 -11.05 16.33 8.47
N ALA A 104 -12.38 16.37 8.36
CA ALA A 104 -13.17 15.26 7.83
C ALA A 104 -12.75 14.88 6.39
N ALA A 105 -12.55 15.89 5.53
CA ALA A 105 -12.05 15.66 4.17
C ALA A 105 -10.64 15.06 4.17
N SER A 106 -9.71 15.62 4.96
CA SER A 106 -8.33 15.13 5.06
C SER A 106 -8.26 13.71 5.62
N ALA A 107 -9.09 13.38 6.60
CA ALA A 107 -9.16 12.06 7.21
C ALA A 107 -9.73 11.03 6.22
N PHE A 108 -10.79 11.39 5.48
CA PHE A 108 -11.35 10.55 4.43
C PHE A 108 -10.32 10.26 3.33
N GLU A 109 -9.64 11.29 2.84
CA GLU A 109 -8.57 11.15 1.84
C GLU A 109 -7.43 10.26 2.34
N PHE A 110 -6.97 10.49 3.58
CA PHE A 110 -5.92 9.68 4.20
C PHE A 110 -6.32 8.20 4.28
N LEU A 111 -7.52 7.90 4.78
CA LEU A 111 -8.02 6.53 4.89
C LEU A 111 -8.19 5.86 3.51
N ALA A 112 -8.67 6.60 2.51
CA ALA A 112 -8.85 6.09 1.16
C ALA A 112 -7.51 5.66 0.55
N VAL A 113 -6.48 6.52 0.61
CA VAL A 113 -5.16 6.17 0.05
C VAL A 113 -4.49 5.05 0.87
N MET A 114 -4.59 5.12 2.21
CA MET A 114 -4.07 4.07 3.08
C MET A 114 -4.69 2.71 2.79
N SER A 115 -6.00 2.63 2.55
CA SER A 115 -6.68 1.38 2.24
C SER A 115 -6.12 0.70 0.98
N SER A 116 -5.79 1.49 -0.04
CA SER A 116 -5.21 1.01 -1.30
C SER A 116 -3.76 0.56 -1.12
N ALA A 117 -2.96 1.31 -0.35
CA ALA A 117 -1.60 0.92 -0.02
C ALA A 117 -1.56 -0.37 0.83
N ILE A 118 -2.49 -0.52 1.78
CA ILE A 118 -2.66 -1.74 2.58
C ILE A 118 -3.06 -2.92 1.68
N LYS A 119 -3.98 -2.72 0.73
CA LYS A 119 -4.37 -3.75 -0.24
C LYS A 119 -3.15 -4.21 -1.04
N LEU A 120 -2.33 -3.29 -1.55
CA LEU A 120 -1.08 -3.60 -2.25
C LEU A 120 -0.12 -4.43 -1.37
N SER A 121 0.08 -4.04 -0.11
CA SER A 121 0.93 -4.79 0.83
C SER A 121 0.40 -6.21 1.11
N LYS A 122 -0.92 -6.38 1.24
CA LYS A 122 -1.54 -7.72 1.37
C LYS A 122 -1.35 -8.56 0.11
N GLU A 123 -1.44 -7.94 -1.06
CA GLU A 123 -1.21 -8.61 -2.34
C GLU A 123 0.27 -9.01 -2.54
N ASP A 124 1.22 -8.22 -2.06
CA ASP A 124 2.65 -8.57 -2.02
C ASP A 124 2.90 -9.82 -1.16
N GLU A 125 2.36 -9.85 0.06
CA GLU A 125 2.46 -11.03 0.92
C GLU A 125 1.85 -12.26 0.27
N ALA A 126 0.69 -12.12 -0.39
CA ALA A 126 0.05 -13.21 -1.09
C ALA A 126 0.89 -13.72 -2.29
N LEU A 127 1.54 -12.82 -3.03
CA LEU A 127 2.48 -13.16 -4.10
C LEU A 127 3.71 -13.91 -3.56
N LYS A 128 4.26 -13.46 -2.43
CA LYS A 128 5.37 -14.15 -1.76
C LYS A 128 4.99 -15.53 -1.28
N ARG A 129 3.78 -15.71 -0.75
CA ARG A 129 3.23 -17.05 -0.40
C ARG A 129 3.07 -17.93 -1.64
N LEU A 130 2.58 -17.40 -2.75
CA LEU A 130 2.52 -18.16 -4.02
C LEU A 130 3.92 -18.55 -4.52
N ALA A 131 4.93 -17.69 -4.36
CA ALA A 131 6.32 -18.03 -4.68
C ALA A 131 6.86 -19.20 -3.84
N ILE A 132 6.36 -19.42 -2.62
CA ILE A 132 6.66 -20.62 -1.83
C ILE A 132 6.02 -21.86 -2.46
N CYS A 133 4.74 -21.80 -2.84
CA CYS A 133 4.06 -22.90 -3.53
C CYS A 133 4.72 -23.28 -4.87
N PHE A 134 5.32 -22.31 -5.58
CA PHE A 134 6.14 -22.59 -6.76
C PHE A 134 7.35 -23.47 -6.45
N SER A 135 8.07 -23.17 -5.35
CA SER A 135 9.23 -23.95 -4.95
C SER A 135 8.83 -25.39 -4.60
N GLU A 136 7.73 -25.59 -3.85
CA GLU A 136 7.27 -26.92 -3.44
C GLU A 136 6.83 -27.80 -4.63
N LYS A 137 6.04 -27.26 -5.57
CA LYS A 137 5.60 -28.00 -6.76
C LYS A 137 6.76 -28.38 -7.69
N SER A 138 7.78 -27.53 -7.79
CA SER A 138 8.96 -27.80 -8.61
C SER A 138 9.79 -28.99 -8.10
N PHE A 139 9.83 -29.20 -6.79
CA PHE A 139 10.48 -30.37 -6.17
C PHE A 139 9.70 -31.68 -6.35
N LEU A 140 8.37 -31.62 -6.38
CA LEU A 140 7.52 -32.81 -6.56
C LEU A 140 7.48 -33.33 -8.01
N THR A 141 7.73 -32.47 -9.00
CA THR A 141 7.75 -32.86 -10.42
C THR A 141 9.14 -33.30 -10.91
N SER A 142 10.22 -32.95 -10.20
CA SER A 142 11.58 -33.39 -10.55
C SER A 142 11.88 -34.85 -10.18
N SER A 143 11.04 -35.51 -9.38
CA SER A 143 11.23 -36.90 -8.97
C SER A 143 10.72 -37.93 -10.00
N SER A 144 9.97 -37.51 -11.02
CA SER A 144 9.45 -38.41 -12.06
C SER A 144 10.26 -38.32 -13.37
N VAL A 145 11.30 -39.14 -13.47
CA VAL A 145 11.73 -39.89 -14.67
C VAL A 145 11.72 -39.14 -16.03
N ARG A 146 12.71 -38.27 -16.24
CA ARG A 146 13.52 -38.06 -17.47
C ARG A 146 14.13 -36.66 -17.42
N GLU A 147 15.46 -36.60 -17.29
CA GLU A 147 16.25 -35.37 -17.37
C GLU A 147 16.27 -34.83 -18.81
N ASP A 148 15.18 -34.18 -19.23
CA ASP A 148 15.20 -33.34 -20.43
C ASP A 148 15.80 -31.97 -20.10
N LYS A 149 16.74 -31.47 -20.91
CA LYS A 149 17.29 -30.10 -20.76
C LYS A 149 16.19 -29.02 -20.65
N VAL A 150 15.03 -29.27 -21.25
CA VAL A 150 13.86 -28.39 -21.24
C VAL A 150 13.19 -28.34 -19.85
N SER A 151 13.18 -29.43 -19.08
CA SER A 151 12.58 -29.45 -17.74
C SER A 151 13.44 -28.70 -16.73
N MET A 152 14.77 -28.83 -16.80
CA MET A 152 15.70 -28.03 -15.99
C MET A 152 15.60 -26.53 -16.27
N LEU A 153 15.52 -26.14 -17.55
CA LEU A 153 15.45 -24.72 -17.94
C LEU A 153 14.16 -24.07 -17.44
N LYS A 154 13.04 -24.79 -17.48
CA LYS A 154 11.77 -24.36 -16.88
C LYS A 154 11.90 -24.20 -15.36
N LEU A 155 12.49 -25.18 -14.68
CA LEU A 155 12.70 -25.16 -13.23
C LEU A 155 13.58 -23.97 -12.81
N HIS A 156 14.63 -23.68 -13.59
CA HIS A 156 15.47 -22.52 -13.37
C HIS A 156 14.71 -21.20 -13.56
N CYS A 157 13.93 -21.06 -14.65
CA CYS A 157 13.10 -19.87 -14.86
C CYS A 157 12.06 -19.66 -13.74
N PHE A 158 11.45 -20.73 -13.24
CA PHE A 158 10.54 -20.68 -12.10
C PHE A 158 11.25 -20.28 -10.80
N SER A 159 12.44 -20.83 -10.55
CA SER A 159 13.27 -20.47 -9.41
C SER A 159 13.67 -19.00 -9.46
N VAL A 160 14.06 -18.49 -10.63
CA VAL A 160 14.38 -17.07 -10.84
C VAL A 160 13.15 -16.19 -10.61
N LEU A 161 11.97 -16.58 -11.12
CA LEU A 161 10.74 -15.83 -10.88
C LEU A 161 10.36 -15.80 -9.40
N ALA A 162 10.38 -16.95 -8.72
CA ALA A 162 10.08 -17.05 -7.29
C ALA A 162 11.11 -16.27 -6.44
N GLY A 163 12.39 -16.36 -6.78
CA GLY A 163 13.46 -15.60 -6.14
C GLY A 163 13.30 -14.09 -6.33
N THR A 164 12.89 -13.66 -7.54
CA THR A 164 12.60 -12.26 -7.85
C THR A 164 11.43 -11.76 -7.01
N ILE A 165 10.31 -12.47 -6.99
CA ILE A 165 9.13 -12.10 -6.19
C ILE A 165 9.45 -12.02 -4.70
N ARG A 166 10.25 -12.95 -4.16
CA ARG A 166 10.66 -12.94 -2.74
C ARG A 166 11.58 -11.77 -2.38
N ARG A 167 12.42 -11.32 -3.31
CA ARG A 167 13.45 -10.31 -3.05
C ARG A 167 12.90 -8.89 -2.97
N TYR A 168 11.82 -8.59 -3.69
CA TYR A 168 11.24 -7.26 -3.73
C TYR A 168 10.08 -7.12 -2.74
N ASN A 169 9.94 -5.93 -2.15
CA ASN A 169 8.80 -5.54 -1.32
C ASN A 169 7.97 -4.52 -2.10
N LEU A 170 6.68 -4.79 -2.27
CA LEU A 170 5.75 -3.88 -2.95
C LEU A 170 5.07 -2.97 -1.92
N GLU A 171 5.88 -2.34 -1.06
CA GLU A 171 5.40 -1.45 -0.01
C GLU A 171 5.59 0.01 -0.43
N LEU A 172 4.58 0.83 -0.17
CA LEU A 172 4.62 2.27 -0.42
C LEU A 172 4.95 3.02 0.87
N THR A 173 5.62 4.16 0.76
CA THR A 173 6.02 4.97 1.92
C THR A 173 5.47 6.40 1.86
N GLY A 174 5.42 7.05 3.02
CA GLY A 174 5.27 8.50 3.12
C GLY A 174 6.64 9.16 3.32
N GLY A 175 7.11 9.89 2.31
CA GLY A 175 8.39 10.61 2.30
C GLY A 175 9.61 9.76 2.60
N LYS A 176 9.56 8.44 2.38
CA LYS A 176 10.58 7.46 2.82
C LYS A 176 10.79 7.39 4.34
N MET A 177 9.88 7.99 5.12
CA MET A 177 9.96 8.03 6.58
C MET A 177 9.16 6.92 7.25
N PHE A 178 8.01 6.56 6.68
CA PHE A 178 7.14 5.53 7.23
C PHE A 178 6.49 4.70 6.13
N ILE A 179 6.21 3.44 6.45
CA ILE A 179 5.56 2.50 5.54
C ILE A 179 4.04 2.61 5.72
N LEU A 180 3.30 2.65 4.62
CA LEU A 180 1.84 2.76 4.62
C LEU A 180 1.20 1.42 5.00
N LYS A 181 1.07 1.16 6.31
CA LYS A 181 0.51 -0.06 6.90
C LYS A 181 -0.64 0.23 7.86
N GLU A 182 -1.43 -0.79 8.20
CA GLU A 182 -2.51 -0.68 9.20
C GLU A 182 -1.99 -0.17 10.55
N SER A 183 -0.78 -0.57 10.94
CA SER A 183 -0.12 -0.10 12.16
C SER A 183 0.14 1.41 12.19
N LEU A 184 0.28 2.06 11.03
CA LEU A 184 0.43 3.51 10.94
C LEU A 184 -0.89 4.20 11.30
N ILE A 185 -2.01 3.70 10.78
CA ILE A 185 -3.35 4.25 11.07
C ILE A 185 -3.61 4.21 12.57
N THR A 186 -3.39 3.04 13.19
CA THR A 186 -3.62 2.87 14.63
C THR A 186 -2.69 3.75 15.47
N SER A 187 -1.43 3.92 15.04
CA SER A 187 -0.47 4.80 15.70
C SER A 187 -0.87 6.28 15.60
N VAL A 188 -1.34 6.73 14.44
CA VAL A 188 -1.80 8.11 14.22
C VAL A 188 -3.05 8.41 15.03
N ILE A 189 -4.04 7.52 15.01
CA ILE A 189 -5.26 7.66 15.82
C ILE A 189 -4.92 7.66 17.30
N GLY A 190 -4.05 6.74 17.75
CA GLY A 190 -3.58 6.68 19.13
C GLY A 190 -2.92 7.98 19.57
N CYS A 191 -2.01 8.51 18.74
CA CYS A 191 -1.35 9.79 18.96
C CYS A 191 -2.37 10.95 19.08
N MET A 192 -3.27 11.07 18.10
CA MET A 192 -4.33 12.08 18.11
C MET A 192 -5.18 12.02 19.39
N LEU A 193 -5.62 10.83 19.81
CA LEU A 193 -6.42 10.66 21.02
C LEU A 193 -5.62 10.99 22.29
N THR A 194 -4.40 10.46 22.42
CA THR A 194 -3.56 10.70 23.61
C THR A 194 -3.27 12.18 23.79
N TYR A 195 -2.78 12.86 22.76
CA TYR A 195 -2.48 14.29 22.85
C TYR A 195 -3.74 15.15 22.90
N GLY A 196 -4.83 14.73 22.25
CA GLY A 196 -6.11 15.42 22.34
C GLY A 196 -6.66 15.45 23.77
N VAL A 197 -6.59 14.32 24.49
CA VAL A 197 -6.96 14.25 25.91
C VAL A 197 -6.07 15.16 26.76
N LEU A 198 -4.76 15.19 26.52
CA LEU A 198 -3.84 16.06 27.24
C LEU A 198 -4.18 17.55 27.05
N ILE A 199 -4.55 17.97 25.83
CA ILE A 199 -4.95 19.36 25.57
C ILE A 199 -6.17 19.76 26.41
N PHE A 200 -7.19 18.89 26.51
CA PHE A 200 -8.35 19.17 27.35
C PHE A 200 -8.06 19.14 28.85
N GLN A 201 -7.08 18.34 29.29
CA GLN A 201 -6.68 18.27 30.70
C GLN A 201 -5.84 19.47 31.13
N PHE A 202 -4.88 19.91 30.30
CA PHE A 202 -3.96 21.00 30.62
C PHE A 202 -4.43 22.38 30.16
N GLY A 203 -5.29 22.46 29.15
CA GLY A 203 -5.83 23.73 28.63
C GLY A 203 -6.99 24.32 29.45
N ARG A 204 -7.39 23.67 30.54
CA ARG A 204 -8.52 24.08 31.39
C ARG A 204 -8.10 24.75 32.71
N ASN A 205 -6.83 25.13 32.83
CA ASN A 205 -6.28 26.00 33.88
C ASN A 205 -6.22 27.44 33.38
#